data_AF-A0A7V7N103-F1
#
_entry.id   AF-A0A7V7N103-F1
#
_cell.length_a   1.000
_cell.length_b   1.000
_cell.length_c   1.000
_cell.angle_alpha   90.00
_cell.angle_beta   90.00
_cell.angle_gamma   90.00
#
_symmetry.space_group_name_H-M   'P 1'
#
loop_
_entity.id
_entity.type
_entity.pdbx_description
1 polymer ?
#
loop_
_entity_poly.entity_id
_entity_poly.type
_entity_poly.pdbx_seq_one_letter_code
_entity_poly.pdbx_strand_id
1 'polypeptide(L)' 'HEENVDAFLLKLNSHIDKVVREKYQKAADLNKVKNNSIEEGRAFVEAYVDYTHSVEAIDDILQHGGGHSGH' A
#
# COMPACT_ATOMS: atom_id res chain seq x y z
N HIS A 1 23.98 -18.69 -13.79
CA HIS A 1 22.53 -18.68 -13.51
C HIS A 1 22.27 -17.54 -12.51
N GLU A 2 22.62 -16.31 -12.87
CA GLU A 2 22.49 -15.11 -12.01
C GLU A 2 21.21 -14.32 -12.33
N GLU A 3 20.39 -14.77 -13.29
CA GLU A 3 19.12 -14.15 -13.70
C GLU A 3 17.93 -14.38 -12.74
N ASN A 4 18.15 -14.86 -11.50
CA ASN A 4 17.03 -15.28 -10.65
C ASN A 4 16.66 -14.24 -9.57
N VAL A 5 17.64 -13.72 -8.82
CA VAL A 5 17.36 -12.86 -7.65
C VAL A 5 17.17 -11.40 -8.06
N ASP A 6 18.08 -10.82 -8.84
CA ASP A 6 17.99 -9.38 -9.19
C ASP A 6 16.74 -9.08 -10.02
N ALA A 7 16.40 -9.95 -10.96
CA ALA A 7 15.19 -9.84 -11.76
C ALA A 7 13.93 -9.98 -10.90
N PHE A 8 13.95 -10.84 -9.88
CA PHE A 8 12.87 -10.96 -8.92
C PHE A 8 12.74 -9.71 -8.06
N LEU A 9 13.84 -9.21 -7.49
CA LEU A 9 13.85 -7.99 -6.67
C LEU A 9 13.34 -6.77 -7.45
N LEU A 10 13.73 -6.64 -8.72
CA LEU A 10 13.24 -5.57 -9.59
C LEU A 10 11.72 -5.65 -9.78
N LYS A 11 11.18 -6.85 -10.06
CA LYS A 11 9.75 -7.07 -10.23
C LYS A 11 8.97 -6.83 -8.93
N LEU A 12 9.50 -7.31 -7.80
CA LEU A 12 8.91 -7.12 -6.49
C LEU A 12 8.83 -5.63 -6.13
N ASN A 13 9.94 -4.91 -6.24
CA ASN A 13 10.00 -3.47 -5.96
C ASN A 13 9.07 -2.69 -6.88
N SER A 14 9.02 -3.03 -8.17
CA SER A 14 8.13 -2.38 -9.13
C SER A 14 6.66 -2.64 -8.82
N HIS A 15 6.31 -3.85 -8.36
CA HIS A 15 4.95 -4.19 -7.97
C HIS A 15 4.52 -3.44 -6.71
N ILE A 16 5.37 -3.40 -5.68
CA ILE A 16 5.11 -2.66 -4.44
C ILE A 16 4.96 -1.17 -4.73
N ASP A 17 5.87 -0.57 -5.50
CA ASP A 17 5.80 0.84 -5.91
C ASP A 17 4.46 1.14 -6.62
N LYS A 18 4.07 0.31 -7.59
CA LYS A 18 2.81 0.45 -8.30
C LYS A 18 1.61 0.41 -7.35
N VAL A 19 1.52 -0.62 -6.49
CA VAL A 19 0.38 -0.80 -5.58
C VAL A 19 0.26 0.37 -4.60
N VAL A 20 1.37 0.80 -4.00
CA VAL A 20 1.38 1.93 -3.05
C VAL A 20 0.95 3.22 -3.74
N ARG A 21 1.45 3.49 -4.96
CA ARG A 21 1.06 4.68 -5.74
C ARG A 21 -0.40 4.65 -6.16
N GLU A 22 -0.92 3.52 -6.62
CA GLU A 22 -2.32 3.40 -7.05
C GLU A 22 -3.28 3.65 -5.89
N LYS A 23 -3.01 3.07 -4.72
CA LYS A 23 -3.82 3.28 -3.51
C LYS A 23 -3.74 4.72 -3.01
N TYR A 24 -2.54 5.29 -2.96
CA TYR A 24 -2.35 6.70 -2.62
C TYR A 24 -3.12 7.62 -3.57
N GLN A 25 -2.98 7.40 -4.89
CA GLN A 25 -3.63 8.23 -5.90
C GLN A 25 -5.15 8.18 -5.77
N LYS A 26 -5.72 6.99 -5.57
CA LYS A 26 -7.17 6.84 -5.31
C LYS A 26 -7.62 7.64 -4.08
N ALA A 27 -6.92 7.52 -2.96
CA ALA A 27 -7.22 8.27 -1.75
C ALA A 27 -7.06 9.79 -1.97
N ALA A 28 -6.02 10.21 -2.67
CA ALA A 28 -5.74 11.62 -2.97
C ALA A 28 -6.78 12.24 -3.90
N ASP A 29 -7.28 11.50 -4.89
CA ASP A 29 -8.33 11.97 -5.79
C ASP A 29 -9.67 12.08 -5.08
N LEU A 30 -10.03 11.08 -4.27
CA LEU A 30 -11.25 11.13 -3.46
C LEU A 30 -11.19 12.21 -2.37
N ASN A 31 -10.00 12.51 -1.82
CA ASN A 31 -9.82 13.59 -0.86
C ASN A 31 -10.25 14.96 -1.41
N LYS A 32 -10.13 15.18 -2.72
CA LYS A 32 -10.52 16.43 -3.38
C LYS A 32 -12.04 16.63 -3.39
N VAL A 33 -12.80 15.54 -3.41
CA VAL A 33 -14.27 15.54 -3.60
C VAL A 33 -15.05 15.05 -2.37
N LYS A 34 -14.37 14.58 -1.31
CA LYS A 34 -14.97 13.94 -0.13
C LYS A 34 -16.06 14.75 0.60
N ASN A 35 -16.14 16.06 0.38
CA ASN A 35 -17.11 16.95 1.03
C ASN A 35 -18.33 17.26 0.13
N ASN A 36 -18.36 16.78 -1.11
CA ASN A 36 -19.46 17.02 -2.04
C ASN A 36 -20.72 16.23 -1.65
N SER A 37 -20.55 15.02 -1.08
CA SER A 37 -21.64 14.15 -0.64
C SER A 37 -21.19 13.17 0.44
N ILE A 38 -22.15 12.52 1.11
CA ILE A 38 -21.87 11.46 2.10
C ILE A 38 -21.21 10.26 1.41
N GLU A 39 -21.67 9.93 0.21
CA GLU A 39 -21.18 8.83 -0.61
C GLU A 39 -19.71 9.03 -1.00
N GLU A 40 -19.34 10.23 -1.45
CA GLU A 40 -17.94 10.57 -1.74
C GLU A 40 -17.07 10.60 -0.48
N GLY A 41 -17.64 11.04 0.65
CA GLY A 41 -16.97 10.96 1.96
C GLY A 41 -16.66 9.52 2.37
N ARG A 42 -17.62 8.59 2.19
CA ARG A 42 -17.42 7.16 2.47
C ARG A 42 -16.39 6.54 1.54
N ALA A 43 -16.44 6.87 0.25
CA ALA A 43 -15.46 6.39 -0.72
C ALA A 43 -14.03 6.85 -0.35
N PHE A 44 -13.86 8.10 0.09
CA PHE A 44 -12.57 8.59 0.57
C PHE A 44 -12.09 7.80 1.79
N VAL A 45 -12.95 7.58 2.80
CA VAL A 45 -12.59 6.82 4.01
C VAL A 45 -12.15 5.40 3.65
N GLU A 46 -12.89 4.71 2.78
CA GLU A 46 -12.54 3.37 2.32
C GLU A 46 -11.16 3.34 1.64
N ALA A 47 -10.92 4.26 0.70
CA ALA A 47 -9.64 4.33 -0.01
C ALA A 47 -8.47 4.72 0.92
N TYR A 48 -8.71 5.62 1.87
CA TYR A 48 -7.69 6.06 2.82
C TYR A 48 -7.30 4.94 3.79
N VAL A 49 -8.29 4.21 4.33
CA VAL A 49 -8.05 3.05 5.20
C VAL A 49 -7.30 1.95 4.45
N ASP A 50 -7.71 1.63 3.21
CA ASP A 50 -7.03 0.63 2.39
C ASP A 50 -5.57 1.02 2.07
N TYR A 51 -5.31 2.29 1.80
CA TYR A 51 -3.94 2.81 1.62
C TYR A 51 -3.12 2.67 2.91
N THR A 52 -3.62 3.16 4.05
CA THR A 52 -2.91 3.15 5.33
C THR A 52 -2.59 1.74 5.79
N HIS A 53 -3.56 0.82 5.79
CA HIS A 53 -3.31 -0.58 6.16
C HIS A 53 -2.27 -1.26 5.25
N SER A 54 -2.21 -0.88 3.97
CA SER A 54 -1.18 -1.42 3.06
C SER A 54 0.22 -0.93 3.41
N VAL A 55 0.35 0.33 3.81
CA VAL A 55 1.63 0.90 4.26
C VAL A 55 2.04 0.30 5.59
N GLU A 56 1.12 0.16 6.55
CA GLU A 56 1.37 -0.49 7.84
C GLU A 56 1.82 -1.95 7.67
N ALA A 57 1.17 -2.71 6.78
CA ALA A 57 1.58 -4.09 6.51
C ALA A 57 3.01 -4.17 5.90
N ILE A 58 3.38 -3.21 5.04
CA ILE A 58 4.74 -3.13 4.50
C ILE A 58 5.73 -2.77 5.61
N ASP A 59 5.41 -1.76 6.42
CA ASP A 59 6.23 -1.31 7.53
C ASP A 59 6.44 -2.42 8.58
N ASP A 60 5.39 -3.17 8.91
CA ASP A 60 5.46 -4.34 9.80
C ASP A 60 6.40 -5.42 9.25
N ILE A 61 6.33 -5.72 7.95
CA ILE A 61 7.26 -6.68 7.31
C ILE A 61 8.70 -6.16 7.41
N LEU A 62 8.93 -4.86 7.25
CA LEU A 62 10.26 -4.26 7.31
C LEU A 62 10.82 -4.18 8.74
N GLN A 63 9.98 -3.87 9.72
CA GLN A 63 10.38 -3.74 11.13
C GLN A 63 10.46 -5.08 11.85
N HIS A 64 9.52 -6.01 11.57
CA HIS A 64 9.35 -7.26 12.31
C HIS A 64 9.69 -8.52 11.50
N GLY A 65 10.06 -8.39 10.21
CA GLY A 65 10.44 -9.51 9.32
C GLY A 65 11.73 -10.26 9.71
N GLY A 66 12.35 -9.93 10.85
CA GLY A 66 13.56 -10.57 11.38
C GLY A 66 13.35 -11.61 12.49
N GLY A 67 12.13 -11.88 12.96
CA GLY A 67 11.96 -12.90 14.00
C GLY A 67 10.54 -13.13 14.47
N HIS A 68 10.02 -14.33 14.18
CA HIS A 68 9.00 -14.93 15.02
C HIS A 68 9.57 -15.18 16.43
N SER A 69 9.23 -14.36 17.41
CA SER A 69 8.81 -14.88 18.73
C SER A 69 7.28 -14.89 18.67
N GLY A 70 6.61 -16.01 18.38
CA GLY A 70 6.59 -17.16 19.28
C GLY A 70 5.63 -16.83 20.43
N HIS A 71 4.33 -17.00 20.19
CA HIS A 71 3.35 -17.27 21.25
C HIS A 71 3.32 -18.76 21.51
#